data_AF-A0A3N5Q813-F1
#
_entry.id   AF-A0A3N5Q813-F1
#
_cell.length_a   1.000
_cell.length_b   1.000
_cell.length_c   1.000
_cell.angle_alpha   90.00
_cell.angle_beta   90.00
_cell.angle_gamma   90.00
#
_symmetry.space_group_name_H-M   'P 1'
#
loop_
_entity.id
_entity.type
_entity.pdbx_description
1 polymer ?
#
loop_
_entity_poly.entity_id
_entity_poly.type
_entity_poly.pdbx_seq_one_letter_code
_entity_poly.pdbx_strand_id
1 'polypeptide(L)' 'MKIKVIKTKKDYEEALMRIEELFSAKANTPDGDLLDVLVTLIEAFERKHFEIAP' A
#
# COMPACT_ATOMS: atom_id res chain seq x y z
N MET A 1 0.31 15.08 -3.02
CA MET A 1 -0.06 13.78 -3.64
C MET A 1 -1.45 13.39 -3.15
N LYS A 2 -2.31 12.80 -3.99
CA LYS A 2 -3.67 12.39 -3.56
C LYS A 2 -3.67 10.90 -3.27
N ILE A 3 -3.70 10.52 -2.01
CA ILE A 3 -3.78 9.12 -1.58
C ILE A 3 -5.16 8.57 -1.97
N LYS A 4 -5.17 7.41 -2.63
CA LYS A 4 -6.38 6.74 -3.13
C LYS A 4 -6.63 5.49 -2.29
N VAL A 5 -7.88 5.28 -1.88
CA VAL A 5 -8.29 4.05 -1.19
C VAL A 5 -8.23 2.88 -2.17
N ILE A 6 -7.72 1.73 -1.74
CA ILE A 6 -7.67 0.50 -2.53
C ILE A 6 -9.04 -0.20 -2.46
N LYS A 7 -9.74 -0.27 -3.60
CA LYS A 7 -11.08 -0.87 -3.71
C LYS A 7 -11.15 -2.02 -4.70
N THR A 8 -10.23 -2.05 -5.65
CA THR A 8 -10.19 -3.03 -6.73
C THR A 8 -8.82 -3.69 -6.79
N LYS A 9 -8.75 -4.85 -7.46
CA LYS A 9 -7.48 -5.53 -7.72
C LYS A 9 -6.48 -4.63 -8.47
N LYS A 10 -6.97 -3.78 -9.38
CA LYS A 10 -6.13 -2.82 -10.09
C LYS A 10 -5.52 -1.78 -9.15
N ASP A 11 -6.32 -1.23 -8.21
CA ASP A 11 -5.79 -0.30 -7.21
C ASP A 11 -4.72 -0.96 -6.33
N TYR A 12 -4.89 -2.25 -6.04
CA TYR A 12 -3.96 -3.04 -5.25
C TYR A 12 -2.64 -3.26 -6.00
N GLU A 13 -2.69 -3.64 -7.28
CA GLU A 13 -1.51 -3.78 -8.14
C GLU A 13 -0.77 -2.44 -8.33
N GLU A 14 -1.50 -1.33 -8.52
CA GLU A 14 -0.93 0.02 -8.58
C GLU A 14 -0.22 0.41 -7.27
N ALA A 15 -0.81 0.07 -6.12
CA ALA A 15 -0.21 0.33 -4.83
C ALA A 15 1.08 -0.48 -4.62
N LEU A 16 1.11 -1.75 -5.04
CA LEU A 16 2.30 -2.60 -4.98
C LEU A 16 3.46 -2.02 -5.82
N MET A 17 3.20 -1.63 -7.07
CA MET A 17 4.21 -0.99 -7.91
C MET A 17 4.77 0.28 -7.26
N ARG A 18 3.90 1.07 -6.62
CA ARG A 18 4.35 2.28 -5.94
C ARG A 18 5.19 1.99 -4.70
N ILE A 19 4.93 0.91 -3.97
CA ILE A 19 5.78 0.44 -2.88
C ILE A 19 7.16 0.06 -3.38
N GLU A 20 7.27 -0.63 -4.52
CA GLU A 20 8.57 -1.00 -5.10
C GLU A 20 9.44 0.23 -5.38
N GLU A 21 8.84 1.30 -5.92
CA GLU A 21 9.52 2.59 -6.14
C GLU A 21 9.96 3.27 -4.83
N LEU A 22 9.23 3.03 -3.74
CA LEU A 22 9.45 3.66 -2.43
C LEU A 22 10.25 2.78 -1.46
N PHE A 23 10.67 1.58 -1.85
CA PHE A 23 11.28 0.61 -0.93
C PHE A 23 12.58 1.10 -0.26
N SER A 24 13.27 2.05 -0.90
CA SER A 24 14.48 2.71 -0.35
C SER A 24 14.19 4.04 0.36
N ALA A 25 12.92 4.41 0.53
CA ALA A 25 12.53 5.64 1.20
C ALA A 25 12.98 5.62 2.67
N LYS A 26 13.50 6.75 3.13
CA LYS A 26 13.93 6.91 4.52
C LYS A 26 12.71 7.21 5.40
N ALA A 27 12.73 6.66 6.61
CA ALA A 27 11.75 7.01 7.64
C ALA A 27 11.72 8.53 7.89
N ASN A 28 10.55 9.05 8.27
CA ASN A 28 10.31 10.49 8.50
C ASN A 28 10.59 11.38 7.28
N THR A 29 10.35 10.85 6.08
CA THR A 29 10.34 11.63 4.84
C THR A 29 8.97 11.48 4.19
N PRO A 30 8.53 12.41 3.31
CA PRO A 30 7.24 12.29 2.64
C PRO A 30 7.06 10.97 1.88
N ASP A 31 8.14 10.42 1.34
CA ASP A 31 8.14 9.12 0.65
C ASP A 31 8.03 7.94 1.63
N GLY A 32 8.68 8.03 2.79
CA GLY A 32 8.54 7.05 3.88
C GLY A 32 7.13 7.06 4.48
N ASP A 33 6.59 8.24 4.76
CA ASP A 33 5.22 8.39 5.26
C ASP A 33 4.20 7.84 4.25
N LEU A 34 4.44 8.03 2.96
CA LEU A 34 3.61 7.46 1.90
C LEU A 34 3.72 5.94 1.84
N LEU A 35 4.93 5.39 1.97
CA LEU A 35 5.16 3.94 2.03
C LEU A 35 4.36 3.32 3.17
N ASP A 36 4.43 3.88 4.38
CA ASP A 36 3.69 3.39 5.54
C ASP A 36 2.17 3.40 5.32
N VAL A 37 1.64 4.46 4.70
CA VAL A 37 0.21 4.53 4.36
C VAL A 37 -0.18 3.49 3.31
N LEU A 38 0.62 3.31 2.26
CA LEU A 38 0.34 2.33 1.20
C LEU A 38 0.33 0.89 1.75
N VAL A 39 1.30 0.53 2.59
CA VAL A 39 1.34 -0.76 3.27
C VAL A 39 0.07 -0.97 4.09
N THR A 40 -0.33 0.02 4.89
CA THR A 40 -1.54 -0.06 5.72
C THR A 40 -2.81 -0.27 4.87
N LEU A 41 -2.91 0.41 3.73
CA LEU A 41 -4.06 0.28 2.81
C LEU A 41 -4.09 -1.08 2.13
N ILE A 42 -2.92 -1.61 1.75
CA ILE A 42 -2.79 -2.94 1.15
C ILE A 42 -3.27 -4.01 2.13
N GLU A 43 -2.74 -4.02 3.37
CA GLU A 43 -3.17 -5.01 4.36
C GLU A 43 -4.67 -4.94 4.64
N ALA A 44 -5.25 -3.73 4.67
CA ALA A 44 -6.68 -3.55 4.87
C ALA A 44 -7.52 -4.11 3.71
N PHE A 45 -7.00 -4.02 2.48
CA PHE A 45 -7.61 -4.66 1.32
C PHE A 45 -7.46 -6.17 1.38
N GLU A 46 -6.26 -6.68 1.69
CA GLU A 46 -5.96 -8.10 1.78
C GLU A 46 -6.83 -8.79 2.82
N ARG A 47 -6.91 -8.25 4.05
CA ARG A 47 -7.79 -8.80 5.11
C ARG A 47 -9.25 -8.95 4.69
N LYS A 48 -9.72 -8.17 3.73
CA LYS A 48 -11.10 -8.24 3.21
C LYS A 48 -11.28 -9.20 2.04
N HIS A 49 -10.23 -9.45 1.27
CA HIS A 49 -10.33 -10.15 -0.03
C HIS A 49 -9.56 -11.47 -0.06
N PHE A 50 -8.55 -11.63 0.78
CA PHE A 50 -7.76 -12.82 0.93
C PHE A 50 -7.93 -13.29 2.38
N GLU A 51 -8.70 -14.36 2.56
CA GLU A 51 -8.76 -15.03 3.85
C GLU A 51 -7.35 -15.54 4.18
N ILE A 52 -6.82 -15.11 5.32
CA ILE A 52 -5.62 -15.73 5.88
C ILE A 52 -6.13 -17.07 6.43
N ALA A 53 -5.82 -18.17 5.71
CA ALA A 53 -6.15 -19.50 6.19
C ALA A 53 -5.53 -19.69 7.61
N PRO A 54 -6.29 -20.28 8.56
CA PRO A 54 -5.88 -20.40 9.95
C PRO A 54 -4.60 -21.23 10.16
#